data_AF-A0A8J5Q038-F1
#
_entry.id   AF-A0A8J5Q038-F1
#
_cell.length_a   1.000
_cell.length_b   1.000
_cell.length_c   1.000
_cell.angle_alpha   90.00
_cell.angle_beta   90.00
_cell.angle_gamma   90.00
#
_symmetry.space_group_name_H-M   'P 1'
#
loop_
_entity.id
_entity.type
_entity.pdbx_description
1 polymer ?
#
loop_
_entity_poly.entity_id
_entity_poly.type
_entity_poly.pdbx_seq_one_letter_code
_entity_poly.pdbx_strand_id
1 'polypeptide(L)'
;MAQKAARDWIYLVIISLQLVGMICLEFTEFYPESIYSAPNAPLHFLANVKEQYLSFSGDPFFGDKFHGAWFRSMFFIEIFVQFPLAIYIVRNLAAKKPSSGPVELAGLAYGCLTAMSSVACVAELLEMGPELVSEEHKRNLVWGTYFPYALIPGAMAVDMYTRLLRRVSTDIKPKTQ
;
A
#
# COMPACT_ATOMS: atom_id res chain seq x y z
N MET A 1 -25.86 -0.58 -19.28
CA MET A 1 -24.44 -0.67 -18.87
C MET A 1 -24.39 -0.71 -17.35
N ALA A 2 -23.70 -1.67 -16.74
CA ALA A 2 -23.60 -1.73 -15.29
C ALA A 2 -22.82 -0.51 -14.75
N GLN A 3 -23.32 0.10 -13.68
CA GLN A 3 -22.71 1.27 -13.07
C GLN A 3 -21.53 0.87 -12.18
N LYS A 4 -20.45 1.65 -12.20
CA LYS A 4 -19.29 1.47 -11.32
C LYS A 4 -19.71 1.65 -9.86
N ALA A 5 -19.26 0.74 -8.99
CA ALA A 5 -19.59 0.82 -7.57
C ALA A 5 -18.89 2.02 -6.91
N ALA A 6 -19.57 2.74 -6.02
CA ALA A 6 -19.00 3.89 -5.33
C ALA A 6 -17.72 3.54 -4.55
N ARG A 7 -17.65 2.34 -3.95
CA ARG A 7 -16.48 1.84 -3.23
C ARG A 7 -15.22 1.71 -4.09
N ASP A 8 -15.36 1.52 -5.40
CA ASP A 8 -14.21 1.48 -6.32
C ASP A 8 -13.46 2.82 -6.36
N TRP A 9 -14.15 3.94 -6.10
CA TRP A 9 -13.52 5.26 -5.98
C TRP A 9 -12.73 5.41 -4.69
N ILE A 10 -13.22 4.82 -3.59
CA ILE A 10 -12.50 4.81 -2.31
C ILE A 10 -11.19 4.04 -2.47
N TYR A 11 -11.26 2.84 -3.07
CA TYR A 11 -10.06 2.05 -3.35
C TYR A 11 -9.09 2.78 -4.27
N LEU A 12 -9.60 3.44 -5.31
CA LEU A 12 -8.76 4.23 -6.21
C LEU A 12 -7.97 5.30 -5.45
N VAL A 13 -8.64 6.08 -4.60
CA VAL A 13 -7.99 7.14 -3.81
C VAL A 13 -6.92 6.55 -2.90
N ILE A 14 -7.26 5.51 -2.13
CA ILE A 14 -6.34 4.91 -1.15
C ILE A 14 -5.11 4.30 -1.83
N ILE A 15 -5.29 3.55 -2.92
CA ILE A 15 -4.17 2.95 -3.65
C ILE A 15 -3.33 4.02 -4.35
N SER A 16 -3.94 5.11 -4.84
CA SER A 16 -3.19 6.21 -5.44
C SER A 16 -2.32 6.92 -4.40
N LEU A 17 -2.82 7.10 -3.18
CA LEU A 17 -2.03 7.66 -2.07
C LEU A 17 -0.88 6.72 -1.68
N GLN A 18 -1.13 5.41 -1.56
CA GLN A 18 -0.08 4.42 -1.31
C GLN A 18 0.98 4.46 -2.43
N LEU A 19 0.57 4.54 -3.70
CA LEU A 19 1.49 4.55 -4.83
C LEU A 19 2.43 5.77 -4.81
N VAL A 20 1.94 6.92 -4.33
CA VAL A 20 2.80 8.08 -4.06
C VAL A 20 3.75 7.81 -2.90
N GLY A 21 3.27 7.20 -1.81
CA GLY A 21 4.10 6.77 -0.68
C GLY A 21 5.23 5.82 -1.10
N MET A 22 4.93 4.82 -1.93
CA MET A 22 5.90 3.87 -2.48
C MET A 22 7.04 4.59 -3.19
N ILE A 23 6.73 5.50 -4.10
CA ILE A 23 7.73 6.19 -4.91
C ILE A 23 8.55 7.18 -4.07
N CYS A 24 7.89 7.89 -3.15
CA CYS A 24 8.49 9.01 -2.43
C CYS A 24 9.24 8.59 -1.16
N LEU A 25 8.82 7.50 -0.51
CA LEU A 25 9.37 7.05 0.77
C LEU A 25 9.97 5.64 0.64
N GLU A 26 9.19 4.65 0.23
CA GLU A 26 9.59 3.24 0.32
C GLU A 26 10.74 2.91 -0.65
N PHE A 27 10.67 3.40 -1.89
CA PHE A 27 11.70 3.16 -2.90
C PHE A 27 13.01 3.91 -2.68
N THR A 28 13.04 4.83 -1.71
CA THR A 28 14.31 5.48 -1.32
C THR A 28 15.33 4.48 -0.80
N GLU A 29 14.90 3.32 -0.29
CA GLU A 29 15.76 2.19 0.09
C GLU A 29 16.57 1.62 -1.11
N PHE A 30 16.03 1.76 -2.33
CA PHE A 30 16.66 1.23 -3.54
C PHE A 30 17.36 2.29 -4.39
N TYR A 31 17.22 3.58 -4.07
CA TYR A 31 17.83 4.64 -4.85
C TYR A 31 19.33 4.76 -4.56
N PRO A 32 20.19 4.78 -5.61
CA PRO A 32 21.60 5.06 -5.42
C PRO A 32 21.82 6.45 -4.81
N GLU A 33 22.78 6.58 -3.90
CA GLU A 33 23.11 7.87 -3.25
C GLU A 33 23.40 8.99 -4.26
N SER A 34 23.99 8.65 -5.41
CA SER A 34 24.29 9.60 -6.49
C SER A 34 23.07 10.26 -7.13
N ILE A 35 21.88 9.64 -7.02
CA ILE A 35 20.64 10.11 -7.66
C ILE A 35 19.73 10.83 -6.65
N TYR A 36 19.88 10.54 -5.36
CA TYR A 36 18.97 10.97 -4.31
C TYR A 36 19.66 11.76 -3.17
N SER A 37 20.80 11.31 -2.66
CA SER A 37 21.38 11.85 -1.41
C SER A 37 22.18 13.13 -1.62
N ALA A 38 22.89 13.27 -2.75
CA ALA A 38 23.73 14.44 -2.98
C ALA A 38 22.89 15.72 -3.21
N PRO A 39 23.31 16.91 -2.71
CA PRO A 39 22.54 18.15 -2.86
C PRO A 39 22.27 18.57 -4.31
N ASN A 40 23.11 18.13 -5.25
CA ASN A 40 23.00 18.36 -6.68
C ASN A 40 22.33 17.20 -7.44
N ALA A 41 21.85 16.18 -6.75
CA ALA A 41 21.25 15.01 -7.36
C ALA A 41 19.87 15.35 -7.94
N PRO A 42 19.47 14.74 -9.07
CA PRO A 42 18.22 15.08 -9.75
C PRO A 42 16.97 14.79 -8.90
N LEU A 43 17.04 13.81 -8.00
CA LEU A 43 15.93 13.43 -7.11
C LEU A 43 16.15 13.87 -5.66
N HIS A 44 17.02 14.85 -5.41
CA HIS A 44 17.32 15.31 -4.04
C HIS A 44 16.09 15.83 -3.28
N PHE A 45 15.07 16.31 -3.99
CA PHE A 45 13.80 16.71 -3.37
C PHE A 45 13.13 15.57 -2.58
N LEU A 46 13.35 14.31 -2.96
CA LEU A 46 12.81 13.16 -2.22
C LEU A 46 13.48 13.00 -0.85
N ALA A 47 14.75 13.39 -0.71
CA ALA A 47 15.43 13.42 0.58
C ALA A 47 14.77 14.42 1.52
N ASN A 48 14.42 15.60 0.99
CA ASN A 48 13.67 16.61 1.75
C ASN A 48 12.27 16.11 2.12
N VAL A 49 11.57 15.39 1.22
CA VAL A 49 10.26 14.80 1.53
C VAL A 49 10.38 13.78 2.66
N LYS A 50 11.39 12.89 2.62
CA LYS A 50 11.64 11.91 3.67
C LYS A 50 11.97 12.59 5.01
N GLU A 51 12.83 13.60 5.00
CA GLU A 51 13.18 14.36 6.21
C GLU A 51 11.96 15.09 6.81
N GLN A 52 11.17 15.76 5.97
CA GLN A 52 9.93 16.40 6.41
C GLN A 52 8.92 15.39 6.97
N TYR A 53 8.78 14.25 6.31
CA TYR A 53 7.94 13.17 6.78
C TYR A 53 8.40 12.65 8.15
N LEU A 54 9.69 12.38 8.34
CA LEU A 54 10.26 11.93 9.61
C LEU A 54 10.10 12.98 10.71
N SER A 55 10.34 14.25 10.41
CA SER A 55 10.16 15.35 11.36
C SER A 55 8.71 15.49 11.82
N PHE A 56 7.75 15.21 10.95
CA PHE A 56 6.32 15.33 11.27
C PHE A 56 5.76 14.08 11.96
N SER A 57 6.14 12.90 11.48
CA SER A 57 5.53 11.63 11.88
C SER A 57 6.29 10.91 12.99
N GLY A 58 7.60 11.13 13.09
CA GLY A 58 8.48 10.34 13.94
C GLY A 58 8.51 8.86 13.55
N ASP A 59 8.23 8.52 12.28
CA ASP A 59 8.09 7.13 11.85
C ASP A 59 9.42 6.36 11.97
N PRO A 60 9.50 5.36 12.86
CA PRO A 60 10.73 4.62 13.10
C PRO A 60 11.14 3.76 11.91
N PHE A 61 10.20 3.28 11.08
CA PHE A 61 10.48 2.36 9.97
C PHE A 61 11.33 3.00 8.87
N PHE A 62 11.19 4.32 8.71
CA PHE A 62 11.96 5.11 7.73
C PHE A 62 13.16 5.82 8.36
N GLY A 63 13.36 5.70 9.66
CA GLY A 63 14.46 6.31 10.41
C GLY A 63 15.68 5.40 10.53
N ASP A 64 16.80 5.99 10.95
CA ASP A 64 18.10 5.30 10.96
C ASP A 64 18.26 4.25 12.08
N LYS A 65 17.35 4.24 13.06
CA LYS A 65 17.47 3.37 14.25
C LYS A 65 16.84 1.99 14.08
N PHE A 66 15.84 1.85 13.20
CA PHE A 66 15.12 0.60 13.01
C PHE A 66 15.72 -0.20 11.86
N HIS A 67 16.11 -1.44 12.15
CA HIS A 67 16.60 -2.37 11.13
C HIS A 67 15.96 -3.75 11.31
N GLY A 68 14.91 -4.02 10.54
CA GLY A 68 14.23 -5.31 10.50
C GLY A 68 14.47 -6.03 9.17
N ALA A 69 15.05 -7.23 9.19
CA ALA A 69 15.19 -8.05 7.98
C ALA A 69 13.82 -8.41 7.36
N TRP A 70 12.79 -8.55 8.21
CA TRP A 70 11.42 -8.76 7.76
C TRP A 70 10.88 -7.53 7.00
N PHE A 71 11.16 -6.33 7.51
CA PHE A 71 10.68 -5.07 6.93
C PHE A 71 11.37 -4.81 5.59
N ARG A 72 12.69 -5.04 5.53
CA ARG A 72 13.43 -5.00 4.26
C ARG A 72 12.90 -5.99 3.23
N SER A 73 12.47 -7.18 3.66
CA SER A 73 11.83 -8.16 2.77
C SER A 73 10.50 -7.64 2.22
N MET A 74 9.75 -6.84 2.99
CA MET A 74 8.51 -6.20 2.52
C MET A 74 8.78 -5.19 1.41
N PHE A 75 9.86 -4.42 1.45
CA PHE A 75 10.22 -3.53 0.32
C PHE A 75 10.46 -4.29 -0.99
N PHE A 76 11.05 -5.49 -0.93
CA PHE A 76 11.20 -6.33 -2.12
C PHE A 76 9.86 -6.86 -2.64
N ILE A 77 9.00 -7.35 -1.74
CA ILE A 77 7.64 -7.78 -2.12
C ILE A 77 6.87 -6.61 -2.72
N GLU A 78 7.06 -5.42 -2.17
CA GLU A 78 6.40 -4.22 -2.61
C GLU A 78 6.81 -3.83 -4.03
N ILE A 79 8.11 -3.64 -4.30
CA ILE A 79 8.57 -3.20 -5.61
C ILE A 79 8.26 -4.22 -6.72
N PHE A 80 8.33 -5.52 -6.42
CA PHE A 80 8.15 -6.58 -7.41
C PHE A 80 6.70 -7.07 -7.57
N VAL A 81 5.85 -6.90 -6.55
CA VAL A 81 4.49 -7.44 -6.55
C VAL A 81 3.46 -6.34 -6.28
N GLN A 82 3.52 -5.69 -5.13
CA GLN A 82 2.47 -4.74 -4.72
C GLN A 82 2.41 -3.51 -5.64
N PHE A 83 3.55 -2.96 -6.03
CA PHE A 83 3.66 -1.78 -6.89
C PHE A 83 3.15 -2.00 -8.33
N PRO A 84 3.57 -3.03 -9.08
CA PRO A 84 3.01 -3.28 -10.41
C PRO A 84 1.50 -3.59 -10.35
N LEU A 85 1.03 -4.26 -9.29
CA LEU A 85 -0.40 -4.45 -9.05
C LEU A 85 -1.10 -3.12 -8.79
N ALA A 86 -0.53 -2.23 -7.97
CA ALA A 86 -1.09 -0.91 -7.67
C ALA A 86 -1.26 -0.08 -8.95
N ILE A 87 -0.24 -0.01 -9.81
CA ILE A 87 -0.32 0.70 -11.11
C ILE A 87 -1.45 0.11 -11.96
N TYR A 88 -1.50 -1.21 -12.08
CA TYR A 88 -2.53 -1.88 -12.86
C TYR A 88 -3.95 -1.61 -12.32
N ILE A 89 -4.14 -1.68 -11.00
CA ILE A 89 -5.42 -1.45 -10.35
C ILE A 89 -5.84 0.02 -10.52
N VAL A 90 -4.96 0.98 -10.21
CA VAL A 90 -5.25 2.42 -10.34
C VAL A 90 -5.66 2.75 -11.77
N ARG A 91 -4.89 2.28 -12.78
CA ARG A 91 -5.22 2.51 -14.20
C ARG A 91 -6.61 2.00 -14.56
N ASN A 92 -6.99 0.82 -14.06
CA ASN A 92 -8.29 0.23 -14.38
C ASN A 92 -9.44 0.80 -13.56
N LEU A 93 -9.21 1.15 -12.29
CA LEU A 93 -10.22 1.77 -11.43
C LEU A 93 -10.44 3.25 -11.77
N ALA A 94 -9.47 3.94 -12.38
CA ALA A 94 -9.69 5.29 -12.91
C ALA A 94 -10.69 5.31 -14.10
N ALA A 95 -10.89 4.18 -14.77
CA ALA A 95 -11.89 4.07 -15.83
C ALA A 95 -13.31 4.10 -15.26
N LYS A 96 -14.24 4.73 -16.00
CA LYS A 96 -15.67 4.81 -15.63
C LYS A 96 -16.41 3.46 -15.67
N LYS A 97 -15.78 2.42 -16.24
CA LYS A 97 -16.35 1.07 -16.32
C LYS A 97 -16.24 0.33 -14.98
N PRO A 98 -17.14 -0.63 -14.70
CA PRO A 98 -17.01 -1.54 -13.57
C PRO A 98 -15.70 -2.35 -13.61
N SER A 99 -15.26 -2.84 -12.46
CA SER A 99 -14.14 -3.78 -12.36
C SER A 99 -14.37 -5.02 -13.23
N SER A 100 -13.30 -5.56 -13.79
CA SER A 100 -13.29 -6.85 -14.49
C SER A 100 -12.68 -7.94 -13.61
N GLY A 101 -12.88 -9.21 -13.96
CA GLY A 101 -12.30 -10.34 -13.24
C GLY A 101 -10.78 -10.21 -13.00
N PRO A 102 -9.96 -9.83 -14.01
CA PRO A 102 -8.53 -9.59 -13.82
C PRO A 102 -8.21 -8.46 -12.83
N VAL A 103 -9.00 -7.39 -12.80
CA VAL A 103 -8.82 -6.27 -11.86
C VAL A 103 -9.20 -6.69 -10.45
N GLU A 104 -10.25 -7.49 -10.31
CA GLU A 104 -10.68 -8.05 -9.03
C GLU A 104 -9.61 -9.02 -8.48
N LEU A 105 -9.05 -9.89 -9.32
CA LEU A 105 -7.95 -10.77 -8.91
C LEU A 105 -6.71 -9.98 -8.46
N ALA A 106 -6.30 -8.96 -9.24
CA ALA A 106 -5.21 -8.09 -8.86
C ALA A 106 -5.49 -7.36 -7.53
N GLY A 107 -6.70 -6.84 -7.37
CA GLY A 107 -7.16 -6.16 -6.17
C GLY A 107 -7.20 -7.05 -4.93
N LEU A 108 -7.57 -8.32 -5.10
CA LEU A 108 -7.51 -9.33 -4.03
C LEU A 108 -6.07 -9.54 -3.57
N ALA A 109 -5.15 -9.82 -4.50
CA ALA A 109 -3.73 -10.04 -4.17
C ALA A 109 -3.09 -8.81 -3.51
N TYR A 110 -3.29 -7.63 -4.10
CA TYR A 110 -2.82 -6.36 -3.55
C TYR A 110 -3.37 -6.09 -2.15
N GLY A 111 -4.68 -6.28 -1.96
CA GLY A 111 -5.35 -6.03 -0.69
C GLY A 111 -4.83 -6.92 0.43
N CYS A 112 -4.61 -8.21 0.15
CA CYS A 112 -4.01 -9.13 1.11
C CYS A 112 -2.58 -8.72 1.50
N LEU A 113 -1.72 -8.41 0.52
CA LEU A 113 -0.33 -8.01 0.78
C LEU A 113 -0.24 -6.72 1.60
N THR A 114 -0.99 -5.70 1.20
CA THR A 114 -1.02 -4.40 1.88
C THR A 114 -1.57 -4.53 3.28
N ALA A 115 -2.64 -5.32 3.46
CA ALA A 115 -3.22 -5.53 4.79
C ALA A 115 -2.28 -6.27 5.71
N MET A 116 -1.64 -7.35 5.25
CA MET A 116 -0.71 -8.16 6.04
C MET A 116 0.53 -7.37 6.44
N SER A 117 1.15 -6.62 5.51
CA SER A 117 2.30 -5.77 5.82
C SER A 117 1.93 -4.67 6.81
N SER A 118 0.78 -4.02 6.63
CA SER A 118 0.30 -2.99 7.56
C SER A 118 0.00 -3.54 8.96
N VAL A 119 -0.59 -4.75 9.07
CA VAL A 119 -0.78 -5.42 10.35
C VAL A 119 0.56 -5.72 11.03
N ALA A 120 1.58 -6.15 10.26
CA ALA A 120 2.91 -6.36 10.80
C ALA A 120 3.53 -5.05 11.33
N CYS A 121 3.40 -3.94 10.59
CA CYS A 121 3.85 -2.63 11.05
C CYS A 121 3.11 -2.16 12.32
N VAL A 122 1.79 -2.36 12.41
CA VAL A 122 1.03 -2.05 13.63
C VAL A 122 1.53 -2.89 14.81
N ALA A 123 1.70 -4.20 14.61
CA ALA A 123 2.16 -5.10 15.67
C ALA A 123 3.54 -4.68 16.18
N GLU A 124 4.49 -4.39 15.28
CA GLU A 124 5.82 -3.93 15.65
C GLU A 124 5.75 -2.57 16.39
N LEU A 125 5.00 -1.59 15.89
CA LEU A 125 4.85 -0.27 16.54
C LEU A 125 4.31 -0.35 17.96
N LEU A 126 3.39 -1.28 18.23
CA LEU A 126 2.82 -1.47 19.56
C LEU A 126 3.86 -2.00 20.56
N GLU A 127 4.83 -2.80 20.09
CA GLU A 127 5.91 -3.35 20.90
C GLU A 127 7.12 -2.40 21.03
N MET A 128 7.27 -1.43 20.12
CA MET A 128 8.39 -0.47 20.16
C MET A 128 8.36 0.41 21.42
N GLY A 129 9.54 0.65 22.00
CA GLY A 129 9.69 1.55 23.13
C GLY A 129 9.88 3.03 22.75
N PRO A 130 9.90 3.93 23.75
CA PRO A 130 10.06 5.38 23.56
C PRO A 130 11.41 5.79 22.93
N GLU A 131 12.41 4.90 22.92
CA GLU A 131 13.72 5.11 22.29
C GLU A 131 13.67 5.15 20.76
N LEU A 132 12.67 4.49 20.17
CA LEU A 132 12.42 4.46 18.73
C LEU A 132 11.33 5.45 18.32
N VAL A 133 10.24 5.55 19.07
CA VAL A 133 9.08 6.39 18.72
C VAL A 133 8.39 6.93 19.96
N SER A 134 8.08 8.22 19.99
CA SER A 134 7.34 8.82 21.11
C SER A 134 5.92 8.26 21.19
N GLU A 135 5.31 8.24 22.38
CA GLU A 135 3.94 7.71 22.54
C GLU A 135 2.88 8.48 21.72
N GLU A 136 3.09 9.78 21.51
CA GLU A 136 2.22 10.58 20.64
C GLU A 136 2.36 10.16 19.17
N HIS A 137 3.60 10.09 18.66
CA HIS A 137 3.86 9.66 17.29
C HIS A 137 3.38 8.22 17.07
N LYS A 138 3.66 7.31 18.01
CA LYS A 138 3.21 5.91 17.97
C LYS A 138 1.70 5.83 17.79
N ARG A 139 0.91 6.54 18.60
CA ARG A 139 -0.55 6.55 18.50
C ARG A 139 -1.01 7.07 17.13
N ASN A 140 -0.40 8.15 16.64
CA ASN A 140 -0.73 8.74 15.35
C ASN A 140 -0.37 7.81 14.18
N LEU A 141 0.77 7.11 14.25
CA LEU A 141 1.20 6.15 13.25
C LEU A 141 0.28 4.92 13.22
N VAL A 142 0.00 4.33 14.38
CA VAL A 142 -0.88 3.16 14.48
C VAL A 142 -2.26 3.48 13.93
N TRP A 143 -2.93 4.51 14.45
CA TRP A 143 -4.34 4.76 14.12
C TRP A 143 -4.56 5.63 12.89
N GLY A 144 -3.61 6.52 12.58
CA GLY A 144 -3.71 7.46 11.48
C GLY A 144 -3.02 7.00 10.19
N THR A 145 -2.01 6.14 10.29
CA THR A 145 -1.21 5.70 9.13
C THR A 145 -1.41 4.22 8.84
N TYR A 146 -0.93 3.32 9.70
CA TYR A 146 -0.84 1.89 9.38
C TYR A 146 -2.18 1.15 9.49
N PHE A 147 -2.98 1.40 10.53
CA PHE A 147 -4.27 0.72 10.71
C PHE A 147 -5.26 0.97 9.56
N PRO A 148 -5.40 2.18 9.01
CA PRO A 148 -6.19 2.41 7.80
C PRO A 148 -5.77 1.52 6.61
N TYR A 149 -4.46 1.30 6.40
CA TYR A 149 -3.94 0.42 5.35
C TYR A 149 -4.01 -1.07 5.70
N ALA A 150 -4.23 -1.43 6.96
CA ALA A 150 -4.67 -2.78 7.33
C ALA A 150 -6.15 -2.98 6.99
N LEU A 151 -7.00 -2.02 7.39
CA LEU A 151 -8.46 -2.15 7.34
C LEU A 151 -9.01 -1.99 5.92
N ILE A 152 -8.66 -0.92 5.22
CA ILE A 152 -9.28 -0.59 3.92
C ILE A 152 -8.83 -1.56 2.83
N PRO A 153 -7.52 -1.83 2.62
CA PRO A 153 -7.05 -2.90 1.74
C PRO A 153 -7.56 -4.29 2.13
N GLY A 154 -7.69 -4.60 3.42
CA GLY A 154 -8.29 -5.86 3.88
C GLY A 154 -9.75 -5.99 3.47
N ALA A 155 -10.56 -4.93 3.67
CA ALA A 155 -11.95 -4.89 3.22
C ALA A 155 -12.06 -4.97 1.69
N MET A 156 -11.15 -4.30 0.97
CA MET A 156 -11.05 -4.40 -0.48
C MET A 156 -10.76 -5.83 -0.93
N ALA A 157 -9.85 -6.56 -0.27
CA ALA A 157 -9.55 -7.95 -0.59
C ALA A 157 -10.80 -8.83 -0.50
N VAL A 158 -11.56 -8.69 0.59
CA VAL A 158 -12.84 -9.41 0.77
C VAL A 158 -13.85 -9.05 -0.32
N ASP A 159 -14.01 -7.76 -0.62
CA ASP A 159 -14.91 -7.30 -1.69
C ASP A 159 -14.51 -7.90 -3.05
N MET A 160 -13.24 -7.79 -3.43
CA MET A 160 -12.74 -8.31 -4.70
C MET A 160 -12.89 -9.83 -4.80
N TYR A 161 -12.60 -10.56 -3.71
CA TYR A 161 -12.86 -12.00 -3.60
C TYR A 161 -14.33 -12.33 -3.85
N THR A 162 -15.27 -11.64 -3.19
CA THR A 162 -16.70 -11.92 -3.36
C THR A 162 -17.19 -11.65 -4.78
N ARG A 163 -16.68 -10.61 -5.45
CA ARG A 163 -17.00 -10.32 -6.86
C ARG A 163 -16.44 -11.42 -7.78
N LEU A 164 -15.20 -11.80 -7.56
CA LEU A 164 -14.53 -12.84 -8.36
C LEU A 164 -15.25 -14.18 -8.20
N LEU A 165 -15.58 -14.57 -6.98
CA LEU A 165 -16.32 -15.80 -6.68
C LEU A 165 -17.67 -15.83 -7.40
N ARG A 166 -18.42 -14.71 -7.43
CA ARG A 166 -19.69 -14.64 -8.18
C ARG A 166 -19.50 -14.89 -9.67
N ARG A 167 -18.43 -14.36 -10.28
CA ARG A 167 -18.14 -14.56 -11.71
C ARG A 167 -17.82 -16.01 -12.02
N VAL A 168 -16.92 -16.60 -11.24
CA VAL A 168 -16.54 -18.02 -11.41
C VAL A 168 -17.75 -18.93 -11.20
N SER A 169 -18.59 -18.65 -10.20
CA SER A 169 -19.80 -19.44 -9.95
C SER A 169 -20.87 -19.29 -11.03
N THR A 170 -20.96 -18.14 -11.71
CA THR A 170 -21.90 -17.97 -12.84
C THR A 170 -21.44 -18.70 -14.10
N ASP A 171 -20.14 -18.85 -14.32
CA ASP A 171 -19.59 -19.56 -15.48
C ASP A 171 -19.81 -21.09 -15.41
N ILE A 172 -20.05 -21.63 -14.21
CA ILE A 172 -20.27 -23.07 -13.96
C ILE A 172 -21.72 -23.50 -14.26
N LYS A 173 -22.69 -22.58 -14.40
CA LYS A 173 -24.05 -22.97 -14.78
C LYS A 173 -24.03 -23.55 -16.20
N PRO A 174 -24.41 -24.83 -16.41
CA PRO A 174 -24.42 -25.41 -17.74
C PRO A 174 -25.33 -24.59 -18.64
N LYS A 175 -24.85 -24.25 -19.84
CA LYS A 175 -25.70 -23.72 -20.90
C LYS A 175 -26.72 -24.81 -21.23
N THR A 176 -27.90 -24.76 -20.62
CA THR A 176 -29.03 -25.57 -21.04
C THR A 176 -29.36 -25.16 -22.48
N GLN A 177 -28.98 -26.02 -23.43
CA GLN A 177 -29.46 -25.98 -24.81
C GLN A 177 -30.91 -26.45 -24.86
#